data_AF-A0A292E3X1-F1
#
_entry.id   AF-A0A292E3X1-F1
#
_cell.length_a   1.000
_cell.length_b   1.000
_cell.length_c   1.000
_cell.angle_alpha   90.00
_cell.angle_beta   90.00
_cell.angle_gamma   90.00
#
_symmetry.space_group_name_H-M   'P 1'
#
loop_
_entity.id
_entity.type
_entity.pdbx_description
1 polymer ?
#
loop_
_entity_poly.entity_id
_entity_poly.type
_entity_poly.pdbx_seq_one_letter_code
_entity_poly.pdbx_strand_id
1 'polypeptide(L)'
;MKTVSIEKLLIWAFTQELPKVGSGDLSLGIGLSSAWAMTRDFAVLGTLIDRSPNIYGVVPDFVEYGEPHPDALAAGAAVRALAEMSFSIPEGWQPFPEWSDEHGLIAAEVGRVVEEQRLKGDRLSGRYVVALVTGSAILGFGPDWRADKPKVQEVTHAGKPAWFVTRKTRDAFGRVYEYETDGFDRRKQRPVKGAFRKYALSEPIRGAILSRLEWELWQDALAYLARSLANRLESHAIAAFVPDRHPWRRRARSANSSQAVDMAG
;
A
#
# COMPACT_ATOMS: atom_id res chain seq x y z
N MET A 1 -23.22 -25.17 -4.19
CA MET A 1 -22.64 -23.85 -3.89
C MET A 1 -21.48 -24.05 -2.90
N LYS A 2 -20.24 -23.69 -3.27
CA LYS A 2 -19.05 -23.90 -2.44
C LYS A 2 -18.70 -22.62 -1.68
N THR A 3 -18.59 -22.68 -0.36
CA THR A 3 -18.17 -21.53 0.44
C THR A 3 -16.67 -21.27 0.30
N VAL A 4 -16.29 -20.03 0.00
CA VAL A 4 -14.91 -19.62 -0.26
C VAL A 4 -14.64 -18.24 0.37
N SER A 5 -13.41 -17.98 0.82
CA SER A 5 -13.04 -16.64 1.27
C SER A 5 -12.92 -15.70 0.06
N ILE A 6 -13.09 -14.40 0.29
CA ILE A 6 -12.97 -13.41 -0.78
C ILE A 6 -11.57 -13.45 -1.43
N GLU A 7 -10.51 -13.65 -0.64
CA GLU A 7 -9.14 -13.73 -1.16
C GLU A 7 -8.97 -14.97 -2.03
N LYS A 8 -9.44 -16.14 -1.59
CA LYS A 8 -9.35 -17.38 -2.38
C LYS A 8 -10.13 -17.28 -3.69
N LEU A 9 -11.31 -16.65 -3.67
CA LEU A 9 -12.08 -16.41 -4.88
C LEU A 9 -11.30 -15.51 -5.84
N LEU A 10 -10.74 -14.40 -5.36
CA LEU A 10 -9.99 -13.47 -6.19
C LEU A 10 -8.71 -14.10 -6.75
N ILE A 11 -7.96 -14.85 -5.95
CA ILE A 11 -6.76 -15.56 -6.42
C ILE A 11 -7.14 -16.52 -7.54
N TRP A 12 -8.16 -17.37 -7.33
CA TRP A 12 -8.63 -18.30 -8.36
C TRP A 12 -9.10 -17.55 -9.62
N ALA A 13 -9.92 -16.51 -9.48
CA ALA A 13 -10.43 -15.74 -10.59
C ALA A 13 -9.29 -15.12 -11.42
N PHE A 14 -8.32 -14.46 -10.77
CA PHE A 14 -7.26 -13.73 -11.46
C PHE A 14 -6.10 -14.59 -11.95
N THR A 15 -5.90 -15.78 -11.39
CA THR A 15 -4.79 -16.67 -11.80
C THR A 15 -5.21 -17.80 -12.72
N GLN A 16 -6.48 -18.22 -12.72
CA GLN A 16 -6.96 -19.37 -13.48
C GLN A 16 -8.05 -19.01 -14.48
N GLU A 17 -9.05 -18.21 -14.09
CA GLU A 17 -10.22 -17.99 -14.95
C GLU A 17 -10.12 -16.78 -15.87
N LEU A 18 -9.78 -15.60 -15.33
CA LEU A 18 -9.68 -14.36 -16.09
C LEU A 18 -8.57 -14.36 -17.16
N PRO A 19 -7.45 -15.10 -17.03
CA PRO A 19 -6.52 -15.32 -18.16
C PRO A 19 -7.17 -15.96 -19.40
N LYS A 20 -8.29 -16.69 -19.26
CA LYS A 20 -9.01 -17.28 -20.40
C LYS A 20 -9.72 -16.22 -21.25
N VAL A 21 -9.96 -15.03 -20.69
CA VAL A 21 -10.54 -13.91 -21.44
C VAL A 21 -9.52 -13.41 -22.47
N GLY A 22 -9.79 -13.69 -23.74
CA GLY A 22 -8.91 -13.35 -24.86
C GLY A 22 -7.83 -14.40 -25.14
N SER A 23 -7.87 -15.59 -24.51
CA SER A 23 -6.97 -16.70 -24.85
C SER A 23 -7.30 -17.35 -26.21
N GLY A 24 -8.46 -17.00 -26.80
CA GLY A 24 -8.87 -17.38 -28.15
C GLY A 24 -9.88 -18.51 -28.11
N ASP A 25 -11.10 -18.21 -28.54
CA ASP A 25 -12.12 -19.21 -28.78
C ASP A 25 -11.80 -19.93 -30.10
N LEU A 26 -11.47 -21.23 -30.04
CA LEU A 26 -11.35 -22.08 -31.22
C LEU A 26 -12.74 -22.52 -31.74
N SER A 27 -13.83 -22.18 -31.04
CA SER A 27 -15.16 -22.76 -31.26
C SER A 27 -16.11 -21.98 -32.18
N LEU A 28 -15.78 -20.75 -32.62
CA LEU A 28 -16.65 -20.01 -33.53
C LEU A 28 -15.84 -19.46 -34.72
N GLY A 29 -16.28 -19.86 -35.92
CA GLY A 29 -15.58 -19.74 -37.19
C GLY A 29 -14.87 -18.41 -37.46
N ILE A 30 -13.78 -18.52 -38.23
CA ILE A 30 -12.84 -17.48 -38.68
C ILE A 30 -11.67 -17.26 -37.67
N GLY A 31 -10.73 -18.21 -37.61
CA GLY A 31 -9.62 -18.10 -36.66
C GLY A 31 -8.43 -19.05 -36.80
N LEU A 32 -8.14 -19.61 -37.99
CA LEU A 32 -6.85 -20.29 -38.25
C LEU A 32 -5.64 -19.33 -38.18
N SER A 33 -5.85 -18.06 -37.85
CA SER A 33 -4.83 -17.00 -37.85
C SER A 33 -4.08 -16.86 -36.52
N SER A 34 -4.67 -17.16 -35.36
CA SER A 34 -4.00 -16.84 -34.07
C SER A 34 -2.86 -17.81 -33.74
N ALA A 35 -3.07 -19.11 -33.93
CA ALA A 35 -2.02 -20.13 -33.74
C ALA A 35 -0.90 -20.02 -34.79
N TRP A 36 -1.26 -19.74 -36.05
CA TRP A 36 -0.26 -19.51 -37.11
C TRP A 36 0.45 -18.17 -36.97
N ALA A 37 -0.20 -17.13 -36.43
CA ALA A 37 0.45 -15.87 -36.09
C ALA A 37 1.49 -16.07 -34.98
N MET A 38 1.17 -16.85 -33.94
CA MET A 38 2.16 -17.18 -32.90
C MET A 38 3.34 -17.98 -33.45
N THR A 39 3.09 -18.99 -34.27
CA THR A 39 4.17 -19.76 -34.93
C THR A 39 4.99 -18.87 -35.86
N ARG A 40 4.36 -17.94 -36.58
CA ARG A 40 5.04 -16.96 -37.45
C ARG A 40 5.89 -15.99 -36.62
N ASP A 41 5.35 -15.42 -35.56
CA ASP A 41 6.05 -14.45 -34.71
C ASP A 41 7.24 -15.11 -34.00
N PHE A 42 7.06 -16.35 -33.51
CA PHE A 42 8.16 -17.14 -32.96
C PHE A 42 9.20 -17.50 -34.04
N ALA A 43 8.79 -17.88 -35.25
CA ALA A 43 9.70 -18.19 -36.35
C ALA A 43 10.47 -16.95 -36.84
N VAL A 44 9.91 -15.75 -36.70
CA VAL A 44 10.53 -14.48 -37.13
C VAL A 44 11.42 -13.88 -36.04
N LEU A 45 10.99 -13.91 -34.77
CA LEU A 45 11.65 -13.21 -33.67
C LEU A 45 12.44 -14.13 -32.74
N GLY A 46 12.30 -15.46 -32.88
CA GLY A 46 12.92 -16.45 -32.00
C GLY A 46 12.44 -16.39 -30.54
N THR A 47 11.41 -15.59 -30.25
CA THR A 47 10.90 -15.31 -28.91
C THR A 47 9.39 -15.14 -28.95
N LEU A 48 8.75 -15.42 -27.82
CA LEU A 48 7.30 -15.29 -27.67
C LEU A 48 7.00 -13.83 -27.29
N ILE A 49 6.23 -13.12 -28.13
CA ILE A 49 5.88 -11.72 -27.89
C ILE A 49 4.97 -11.63 -26.66
N ASP A 50 5.32 -10.76 -25.72
CA ASP A 50 4.50 -10.48 -24.53
C ASP A 50 3.12 -9.96 -24.95
N ARG A 51 2.05 -10.59 -24.43
CA ARG A 51 0.69 -10.15 -24.73
C ARG A 51 0.35 -8.98 -23.83
N SER A 52 -0.31 -7.97 -24.40
CA SER A 52 -0.88 -6.90 -23.59
C SER A 52 -1.90 -7.48 -22.59
N PRO A 53 -1.94 -7.00 -21.34
CA PRO A 53 -2.96 -7.42 -20.39
C PRO A 53 -4.37 -7.22 -20.93
N ASN A 54 -5.28 -8.13 -20.60
CA ASN A 54 -6.69 -8.02 -20.97
C ASN A 54 -7.41 -6.93 -20.14
N ILE A 55 -8.72 -6.80 -20.34
CA ILE A 55 -9.55 -5.80 -19.65
C ILE A 55 -9.55 -5.91 -18.11
N TYR A 56 -9.08 -7.03 -17.55
CA TYR A 56 -8.95 -7.24 -16.10
C TYR A 56 -7.51 -7.03 -15.60
N GLY A 57 -6.58 -6.64 -16.48
CA GLY A 57 -5.17 -6.42 -16.14
C GLY A 57 -4.36 -7.71 -16.01
N VAL A 58 -4.83 -8.81 -16.60
CA VAL A 58 -4.16 -10.12 -16.56
C VAL A 58 -3.68 -10.50 -17.97
N VAL A 59 -2.52 -11.13 -18.07
CA VAL A 59 -1.99 -11.63 -19.36
C VAL A 59 -2.84 -12.83 -19.82
N PRO A 60 -3.43 -12.80 -21.02
CA PRO A 60 -4.19 -13.94 -21.53
C PRO A 60 -3.33 -15.19 -21.65
N ASP A 61 -3.88 -16.35 -21.26
CA ASP A 61 -3.14 -17.60 -21.30
C ASP A 61 -2.90 -18.09 -22.75
N PHE A 62 -1.88 -18.93 -22.89
CA PHE A 62 -1.43 -19.57 -24.13
C PHE A 62 -1.98 -20.98 -24.29
N VAL A 63 -2.39 -21.64 -23.20
CA VAL A 63 -2.61 -23.10 -23.17
C VAL A 63 -4.00 -23.48 -22.66
N GLU A 64 -4.57 -22.78 -21.69
CA GLU A 64 -5.91 -23.09 -21.19
C GLU A 64 -7.01 -22.58 -22.13
N TYR A 65 -7.70 -23.55 -22.73
CA TYR A 65 -8.86 -23.36 -23.59
C TYR A 65 -10.15 -23.47 -22.77
N GLY A 66 -11.08 -22.54 -22.99
CA GLY A 66 -12.44 -22.62 -22.44
C GLY A 66 -13.01 -21.25 -22.08
N GLU A 67 -14.33 -21.20 -21.92
CA GLU A 67 -14.99 -20.00 -21.43
C GLU A 67 -14.65 -19.77 -19.94
N PRO A 68 -14.33 -18.54 -19.54
CA PRO A 68 -14.11 -18.20 -18.13
C PRO A 68 -15.38 -18.44 -17.31
N HIS A 69 -15.23 -18.97 -16.10
CA HIS A 69 -16.36 -19.22 -15.23
C HIS A 69 -17.17 -17.93 -14.93
N PRO A 70 -18.53 -17.96 -14.93
CA PRO A 70 -19.38 -16.79 -14.65
C PRO A 70 -19.03 -16.04 -13.36
N ASP A 71 -18.83 -16.75 -12.25
CA ASP A 71 -18.38 -16.16 -10.98
C ASP A 71 -17.06 -15.37 -11.08
N ALA A 72 -16.11 -15.82 -11.91
CA ALA A 72 -14.85 -15.11 -12.09
C ALA A 72 -15.05 -13.81 -12.89
N LEU A 73 -15.91 -13.83 -13.90
CA LEU A 73 -16.32 -12.61 -14.61
C LEU A 73 -17.02 -11.62 -13.67
N ALA A 74 -17.91 -12.12 -12.80
CA ALA A 74 -18.59 -11.29 -11.80
C ALA A 74 -17.58 -10.68 -10.81
N ALA A 75 -16.61 -11.45 -10.33
CA ALA A 75 -15.54 -10.97 -9.47
C ALA A 75 -14.67 -9.92 -10.17
N GLY A 76 -14.23 -10.18 -11.41
CA GLY A 76 -13.44 -9.24 -12.20
C GLY A 76 -14.19 -7.93 -12.48
N ALA A 77 -15.48 -8.00 -12.79
CA ALA A 77 -16.33 -6.82 -12.97
C ALA A 77 -16.49 -6.02 -11.66
N ALA A 78 -16.69 -6.70 -10.53
CA ALA A 78 -16.77 -6.05 -9.22
C ALA A 78 -15.46 -5.36 -8.82
N VAL A 79 -14.30 -5.98 -9.10
CA VAL A 79 -12.99 -5.36 -8.89
C VAL A 79 -12.86 -4.12 -9.77
N ARG A 80 -13.15 -4.22 -11.07
CA ARG A 80 -13.10 -3.05 -11.98
C ARG A 80 -13.99 -1.90 -11.53
N ALA A 81 -15.16 -2.19 -10.96
CA ALA A 81 -16.07 -1.17 -10.44
C ALA A 81 -15.48 -0.34 -9.28
N LEU A 82 -14.43 -0.83 -8.61
CA LEU A 82 -13.69 -0.03 -7.62
C LEU A 82 -13.04 1.20 -8.26
N ALA A 83 -12.77 1.20 -9.57
CA ALA A 83 -12.18 2.34 -10.29
C ALA A 83 -13.04 3.62 -10.20
N GLU A 84 -14.35 3.45 -10.04
CA GLU A 84 -15.32 4.54 -9.90
C GLU A 84 -15.45 5.06 -8.46
N MET A 85 -14.75 4.43 -7.52
CA MET A 85 -14.78 4.81 -6.10
C MET A 85 -13.62 5.76 -5.77
N SER A 86 -13.82 6.56 -4.74
CA SER A 86 -12.77 7.38 -4.13
C SER A 86 -12.56 6.97 -2.68
N PHE A 87 -11.30 6.95 -2.25
CA PHE A 87 -10.93 6.64 -0.87
C PHE A 87 -10.42 7.91 -0.17
N SER A 88 -10.47 7.91 1.16
CA SER A 88 -10.03 9.07 1.95
C SER A 88 -9.35 8.62 3.22
N ILE A 89 -8.29 9.32 3.61
CA ILE A 89 -7.62 9.10 4.90
C ILE A 89 -8.39 9.86 5.98
N PRO A 90 -8.92 9.17 7.01
CA PRO A 90 -9.70 9.80 8.06
C PRO A 90 -8.87 10.82 8.85
N GLU A 91 -9.55 11.79 9.45
CA GLU A 91 -8.91 12.73 10.37
C GLU A 91 -8.35 11.99 11.59
N GLY A 92 -7.16 12.38 12.03
CA GLY A 92 -6.49 11.72 13.15
C GLY A 92 -6.02 10.29 12.86
N TRP A 93 -5.86 9.90 11.60
CA TRP A 93 -5.31 8.59 11.23
C TRP A 93 -3.93 8.37 11.87
N GLN A 94 -3.79 7.25 12.59
CA GLN A 94 -2.58 6.88 13.33
C GLN A 94 -2.11 5.48 12.86
N PRO A 95 -1.18 5.40 11.91
CA PRO A 95 -0.69 4.13 11.37
C PRO A 95 0.23 3.37 12.34
N PHE A 96 0.85 4.06 13.32
CA PHE A 96 1.80 3.46 14.26
C PHE A 96 1.43 3.71 15.74
N PRO A 97 0.25 3.29 16.21
CA PRO A 97 -0.14 3.46 17.60
C PRO A 97 0.79 2.72 18.58
N GLU A 98 1.54 1.72 18.11
CA GLU A 98 2.50 0.95 18.89
C GLU A 98 3.86 1.63 19.07
N TRP A 99 4.15 2.70 18.32
CA TRP A 99 5.42 3.42 18.42
C TRP A 99 5.29 4.59 19.39
N SER A 100 6.11 4.62 20.45
CA SER A 100 6.25 5.83 21.27
C SER A 100 6.85 6.96 20.43
N ASP A 101 6.29 8.16 20.58
CA ASP A 101 6.66 9.35 19.82
C ASP A 101 6.88 10.56 20.75
N GLU A 102 7.86 10.43 21.64
CA GLU A 102 8.16 11.44 22.68
C GLU A 102 8.46 12.83 22.12
N HIS A 103 9.03 12.90 20.91
CA HIS A 103 9.41 14.14 20.24
C HIS A 103 8.43 14.58 19.14
N GLY A 104 7.31 13.87 18.95
CA GLY A 104 6.32 14.19 17.92
C GLY A 104 6.81 14.01 16.47
N LEU A 105 7.93 13.29 16.26
CA LEU A 105 8.57 13.14 14.96
C LEU A 105 7.80 12.19 14.05
N ILE A 106 7.24 11.11 14.62
CA ILE A 106 6.44 10.14 13.87
C ILE A 106 5.13 10.81 13.45
N ALA A 107 4.44 11.48 14.38
CA ALA A 107 3.20 12.21 14.10
C ALA A 107 3.41 13.30 13.05
N ALA A 108 4.52 14.04 13.12
CA ALA A 108 4.85 15.07 12.13
C ALA A 108 5.07 14.49 10.73
N GLU A 109 5.80 13.37 10.61
CA GLU A 109 6.05 12.73 9.32
C GLU A 109 4.79 12.06 8.76
N VAL A 110 3.97 11.43 9.61
CA VAL A 110 2.64 10.92 9.22
C VAL A 110 1.78 12.07 8.69
N GLY A 111 1.69 13.19 9.40
CA GLY A 111 0.94 14.37 8.97
C GLY A 111 1.40 14.87 7.60
N ARG A 112 2.71 15.01 7.40
CA ARG A 112 3.28 15.40 6.10
C ARG A 112 2.86 14.46 4.97
N VAL A 113 3.00 13.14 5.17
CA VAL A 113 2.67 12.15 4.13
C VAL A 113 1.16 12.13 3.85
N VAL A 114 0.32 12.23 4.88
CA VAL A 114 -1.14 12.29 4.74
C VAL A 114 -1.56 13.51 3.94
N GLU A 115 -1.03 14.69 4.23
CA GLU A 115 -1.31 15.91 3.46
C GLU A 115 -0.86 15.76 2.00
N GLU A 116 0.31 15.17 1.75
CA GLU A 116 0.76 14.86 0.38
C GLU A 116 -0.24 13.94 -0.35
N GLN A 117 -0.73 12.89 0.30
CA GLN A 117 -1.68 11.96 -0.30
C GLN A 117 -3.06 12.61 -0.53
N ARG A 118 -3.49 13.50 0.36
CA ARG A 118 -4.75 14.27 0.19
C ARG A 118 -4.67 15.24 -1.00
N LEU A 119 -3.51 15.85 -1.23
CA LEU A 119 -3.30 16.77 -2.35
C LEU A 119 -3.16 16.06 -3.70
N LYS A 120 -2.43 14.94 -3.74
CA LYS A 120 -2.18 14.20 -4.99
C LYS A 120 -3.32 13.26 -5.36
N GLY A 121 -3.94 12.60 -4.39
CA GLY A 121 -5.07 11.68 -4.59
C GLY A 121 -4.75 10.37 -5.33
N ASP A 122 -3.59 10.22 -5.99
CA ASP A 122 -3.30 9.07 -6.85
C ASP A 122 -3.49 7.72 -6.16
N ARG A 123 -2.94 7.55 -4.95
CA ARG A 123 -3.03 6.31 -4.15
C ARG A 123 -4.38 6.10 -3.48
N LEU A 124 -5.20 7.14 -3.43
CA LEU A 124 -6.57 7.10 -2.94
C LEU A 124 -7.59 6.97 -4.07
N SER A 125 -7.12 6.94 -5.32
CA SER A 125 -7.97 6.73 -6.48
C SER A 125 -8.46 5.28 -6.54
N GLY A 126 -9.69 5.09 -6.98
CA GLY A 126 -10.24 3.76 -7.24
C GLY A 126 -9.37 2.94 -8.19
N ARG A 127 -8.77 3.58 -9.20
CA ARG A 127 -7.86 2.94 -10.17
C ARG A 127 -6.63 2.33 -9.50
N TYR A 128 -6.04 3.04 -8.54
CA TYR A 128 -4.93 2.51 -7.77
C TYR A 128 -5.38 1.29 -6.92
N VAL A 129 -6.55 1.37 -6.30
CA VAL A 129 -7.10 0.25 -5.51
C VAL A 129 -7.41 -0.98 -6.38
N VAL A 130 -7.88 -0.78 -7.62
CA VAL A 130 -8.00 -1.87 -8.62
C VAL A 130 -6.65 -2.55 -8.83
N ALA A 131 -5.61 -1.77 -9.13
CA ALA A 131 -4.27 -2.32 -9.35
C ALA A 131 -3.74 -3.05 -8.11
N LEU A 132 -3.99 -2.51 -6.91
CA LEU A 132 -3.60 -3.12 -5.64
C LEU A 132 -4.29 -4.48 -5.44
N VAL A 133 -5.61 -4.55 -5.62
CA VAL A 133 -6.39 -5.80 -5.46
C VAL A 133 -5.98 -6.83 -6.50
N THR A 134 -5.88 -6.43 -7.77
CA THR A 134 -5.44 -7.32 -8.86
C THR A 134 -4.03 -7.85 -8.60
N GLY A 135 -3.09 -6.98 -8.23
CA GLY A 135 -1.71 -7.39 -7.91
C GLY A 135 -1.64 -8.37 -6.75
N SER A 136 -2.36 -8.11 -5.65
CA SER A 136 -2.43 -9.03 -4.52
C SER A 136 -3.10 -10.36 -4.85
N ALA A 137 -4.12 -10.37 -5.72
CA ALA A 137 -4.78 -11.60 -6.16
C ALA A 137 -3.84 -12.46 -7.02
N ILE A 138 -3.07 -11.85 -7.92
CA ILE A 138 -2.08 -12.54 -8.76
C ILE A 138 -0.93 -13.09 -7.92
N LEU A 139 -0.40 -12.29 -6.99
CA LEU A 139 0.71 -12.69 -6.12
C LEU A 139 0.30 -13.72 -5.06
N GLY A 140 -0.99 -13.82 -4.74
CA GLY A 140 -1.51 -14.75 -3.74
C GLY A 140 -1.39 -14.27 -2.29
N PHE A 141 -0.93 -13.03 -2.07
CA PHE A 141 -0.82 -12.43 -0.73
C PHE A 141 -1.10 -10.91 -0.77
N GLY A 142 -1.57 -10.39 0.36
CA GLY A 142 -1.87 -8.96 0.53
C GLY A 142 -0.61 -8.08 0.64
N PRO A 143 -0.75 -6.75 0.58
CA PRO A 143 0.37 -5.82 0.72
C PRO A 143 1.13 -6.03 2.03
N ASP A 144 2.46 -5.85 2.03
CA ASP A 144 3.20 -5.90 3.28
C ASP A 144 3.02 -4.61 4.07
N TRP A 145 2.58 -4.76 5.33
CA TRP A 145 2.37 -3.67 6.28
C TRP A 145 3.46 -3.60 7.35
N ARG A 146 4.38 -4.57 7.39
CA ARG A 146 5.39 -4.68 8.44
C ARG A 146 6.34 -3.50 8.37
N ALA A 147 6.67 -2.97 9.53
CA ALA A 147 7.57 -1.85 9.68
C ALA A 147 8.31 -1.96 11.01
N ASP A 148 9.60 -1.65 10.98
CA ASP A 148 10.43 -1.55 12.17
C ASP A 148 10.39 -0.12 12.71
N LYS A 149 10.39 0.00 14.04
CA LYS A 149 10.38 1.30 14.69
C LYS A 149 11.72 2.02 14.40
N PRO A 150 11.70 3.24 13.84
CA PRO A 150 12.92 4.00 13.63
C PRO A 150 13.54 4.39 14.98
N LYS A 151 14.86 4.55 15.02
CA LYS A 151 15.53 5.14 16.18
C LYS A 151 15.35 6.65 16.12
N VAL A 152 15.28 7.28 17.28
CA VAL A 152 15.38 8.74 17.38
C VAL A 152 16.84 9.07 17.67
N GLN A 153 17.39 9.99 16.88
CA GLN A 153 18.76 10.45 17.04
C GLN A 153 18.81 11.97 17.19
N GLU A 154 19.76 12.43 18.00
CA GLU A 154 20.06 13.85 18.09
C GLU A 154 20.71 14.32 16.78
N VAL A 155 20.29 15.48 16.28
CA VAL A 155 20.89 16.06 15.07
C VAL A 155 22.34 16.43 15.37
N THR A 156 23.26 16.07 14.47
CA THR A 156 24.69 16.34 14.62
C THR A 156 25.25 17.17 13.46
N HIS A 157 26.29 17.95 13.76
CA HIS A 157 27.13 18.63 12.78
C HIS A 157 28.59 18.24 13.01
N ALA A 158 29.25 17.74 11.96
CA ALA A 158 30.63 17.24 12.03
C ALA A 158 30.86 16.23 13.18
N GLY A 159 29.90 15.31 13.39
CA GLY A 159 29.96 14.29 14.43
C GLY A 159 29.72 14.77 15.86
N LYS A 160 29.43 16.06 16.07
CA LYS A 160 29.09 16.62 17.39
C LYS A 160 27.62 16.99 17.45
N PRO A 161 26.96 16.85 18.60
CA PRO A 161 25.60 17.32 18.80
C PRO A 161 25.40 18.77 18.35
N ALA A 162 24.43 19.01 17.46
CA ALA A 162 24.10 20.34 16.94
C ALA A 162 23.26 21.13 17.95
N TRP A 163 23.56 22.42 18.09
CA TRP A 163 22.79 23.34 18.93
C TRP A 163 22.04 24.31 18.04
N PHE A 164 20.79 24.59 18.39
CA PHE A 164 19.92 25.47 17.63
C PHE A 164 19.44 26.59 18.54
N VAL A 165 19.28 27.80 18.01
CA VAL A 165 18.68 28.91 18.73
C VAL A 165 17.73 29.67 17.81
N THR A 166 16.54 29.98 18.33
CA THR A 166 15.58 30.82 17.62
C THR A 166 15.96 32.28 17.77
N ARG A 167 16.09 33.00 16.67
CA ARG A 167 16.32 34.45 16.65
C ARG A 167 15.21 35.16 15.89
N LYS A 168 14.95 36.40 16.27
CA LYS A 168 14.04 37.30 15.57
C LYS A 168 14.86 38.21 14.65
N THR A 169 14.45 38.33 13.39
CA THR A 169 14.98 39.32 12.47
C THR A 169 13.83 40.04 11.78
N ARG A 170 14.15 41.17 11.12
CA ARG A 170 13.19 42.01 10.43
C ARG A 170 13.50 41.99 8.94
N ASP A 171 12.48 41.74 8.12
CA ASP A 171 12.62 41.82 6.66
C ASP A 171 12.68 43.28 6.18
N ALA A 172 12.91 43.47 4.88
CA ALA A 172 12.94 44.79 4.24
C ALA A 172 11.61 45.56 4.32
N PHE A 173 10.50 44.84 4.57
CA PHE A 173 9.15 45.40 4.71
C PHE A 173 8.76 45.64 6.18
N GLY A 174 9.70 45.45 7.11
CA GLY A 174 9.48 45.70 8.52
C GLY A 174 8.77 44.58 9.28
N ARG A 175 8.49 43.43 8.67
CA ARG A 175 7.86 42.27 9.32
C ARG A 175 8.92 41.50 10.11
N VAL A 176 8.60 41.16 11.35
CA VAL A 176 9.48 40.37 12.22
C VAL A 176 9.18 38.90 11.99
N TYR A 177 10.20 38.11 11.67
CA TYR A 177 10.09 36.67 11.57
C TYR A 177 11.12 35.98 12.46
N GLU A 178 10.74 34.79 12.94
CA GLU A 178 11.60 33.91 13.69
C GLU A 178 12.33 32.99 12.71
N TYR A 179 13.63 32.82 12.91
CA TYR A 179 14.44 31.87 12.17
C TYR A 179 15.40 31.17 13.11
N GLU A 180 15.77 29.96 12.73
CA GLU A 180 16.72 29.16 13.47
C GLU A 180 18.14 29.34 12.93
N THR A 181 19.11 29.44 13.83
CA THR A 181 20.53 29.52 13.50
C THR A 181 21.37 28.64 14.43
N ASP A 182 22.65 28.47 14.12
CA ASP A 182 23.63 27.79 14.98
C ASP A 182 23.62 28.41 16.40
N GLY A 183 23.25 27.57 17.36
CA GLY A 183 23.19 27.89 18.79
C GLY A 183 24.52 27.62 19.51
N PHE A 184 25.59 27.24 18.81
CA PHE A 184 26.89 27.00 19.41
C PHE A 184 27.84 28.20 19.23
N ASP A 185 28.32 28.77 20.34
CA ASP A 185 29.34 29.83 20.30
C ASP A 185 30.72 29.19 20.09
N ARG A 186 31.23 29.25 18.85
CA ARG A 186 32.56 28.70 18.48
C ARG A 186 33.71 29.37 19.22
N ARG A 187 33.56 30.63 19.66
CA ARG A 187 34.61 31.35 20.39
C ARG A 187 34.66 30.92 21.84
N LYS A 188 33.50 30.76 22.48
CA LYS A 188 33.38 30.33 23.89
C LYS A 188 33.28 28.82 24.08
N GLN A 189 33.25 28.04 22.99
CA GLN A 189 33.11 26.58 22.97
C GLN A 189 31.94 26.08 23.83
N ARG A 190 30.81 26.80 23.82
CA ARG A 190 29.63 26.48 24.62
C ARG A 190 28.32 26.91 23.94
N PRO A 191 27.18 26.27 24.24
CA PRO A 191 25.87 26.71 23.75
C PRO A 191 25.54 28.14 24.20
N VAL A 192 24.86 28.89 23.33
CA VAL A 192 24.31 30.21 23.69
C VAL A 192 23.11 30.05 24.62
N LYS A 193 22.78 31.11 25.36
CA LYS A 193 21.58 31.12 26.22
C LYS A 193 20.33 30.91 25.36
N GLY A 194 19.50 29.94 25.73
CA GLY A 194 18.31 29.57 24.98
C GLY A 194 18.57 28.63 23.79
N ALA A 195 19.79 28.12 23.64
CA ALA A 195 20.04 27.06 22.67
C ALA A 195 19.38 25.74 23.12
N PHE A 196 18.86 25.00 22.15
CA PHE A 196 18.18 23.73 22.36
C PHE A 196 18.70 22.66 21.38
N ARG A 197 18.30 21.41 21.62
CA ARG A 197 18.65 20.25 20.79
C ARG A 197 17.48 19.86 19.89
N LYS A 198 17.81 19.37 18.71
CA LYS A 198 16.84 18.78 17.79
C LYS A 198 17.04 17.29 17.66
N TYR A 199 15.95 16.63 17.38
CA TYR A 199 15.89 15.20 17.15
C TYR A 199 15.36 14.95 15.75
N ALA A 200 15.82 13.86 15.15
CA ALA A 200 15.37 13.36 13.87
C ALA A 200 15.21 11.85 13.94
N LEU A 201 14.38 11.30 13.07
CA LEU A 201 14.34 9.86 12.86
C LEU A 201 15.66 9.43 12.19
N SER A 202 16.20 8.29 12.62
CA SER A 202 17.41 7.70 12.03
C SER A 202 17.20 7.33 10.58
N GLU A 203 15.98 6.95 10.24
CA GLU A 203 15.57 6.49 8.92
C GLU A 203 14.20 7.09 8.55
N PRO A 204 13.96 7.35 7.26
CA PRO A 204 12.66 7.84 6.80
C PRO A 204 11.59 6.74 6.91
N ILE A 205 10.43 7.08 7.50
CA ILE A 205 9.32 6.14 7.68
C ILE A 205 8.23 6.25 6.60
N ARG A 206 8.46 7.02 5.54
CA ARG A 206 7.48 7.22 4.46
C ARG A 206 7.00 5.91 3.85
N GLY A 207 7.92 4.98 3.58
CA GLY A 207 7.58 3.65 3.06
C GLY A 207 6.64 2.89 3.99
N ALA A 208 6.99 2.85 5.28
CA ALA A 208 6.15 2.24 6.31
C ALA A 208 4.75 2.87 6.40
N ILE A 209 4.63 4.21 6.30
CA ILE A 209 3.34 4.90 6.31
C ILE A 209 2.48 4.44 5.13
N LEU A 210 3.06 4.41 3.93
CA LEU A 210 2.35 3.99 2.72
C LEU A 210 1.96 2.52 2.75
N SER A 211 2.82 1.64 3.26
CA SER A 211 2.52 0.22 3.46
C SER A 211 1.31 0.01 4.37
N ARG A 212 1.20 0.77 5.47
CA ARG A 212 0.03 0.71 6.37
C ARG A 212 -1.24 1.20 5.69
N LEU A 213 -1.13 2.28 4.90
CA LEU A 213 -2.25 2.81 4.12
C LEU A 213 -2.74 1.81 3.07
N GLU A 214 -1.82 1.22 2.29
CA GLU A 214 -2.15 0.21 1.28
C GLU A 214 -2.85 -1.00 1.90
N TRP A 215 -2.40 -1.46 3.06
CA TRP A 215 -3.06 -2.55 3.77
C TRP A 215 -4.51 -2.21 4.15
N GLU A 216 -4.74 -1.03 4.72
CA GLU A 216 -6.09 -0.58 5.09
C GLU A 216 -6.99 -0.46 3.86
N LEU A 217 -6.50 0.14 2.77
CA LEU A 217 -7.22 0.26 1.49
C LEU A 217 -7.57 -1.12 0.93
N TRP A 218 -6.62 -2.05 0.94
CA TRP A 218 -6.84 -3.41 0.48
C TRP A 218 -7.90 -4.14 1.33
N GLN A 219 -7.84 -4.03 2.66
CA GLN A 219 -8.83 -4.62 3.57
C GLN A 219 -10.23 -4.01 3.37
N ASP A 220 -10.33 -2.70 3.16
CA ASP A 220 -11.60 -2.04 2.87
C ASP A 220 -12.17 -2.45 1.51
N ALA A 221 -11.32 -2.57 0.50
CA ALA A 221 -11.71 -3.08 -0.81
C ALA A 221 -12.22 -4.52 -0.72
N LEU A 222 -11.52 -5.41 0.00
CA LEU A 222 -11.98 -6.79 0.22
C LEU A 222 -13.32 -6.83 0.96
N ALA A 223 -13.51 -5.99 1.99
CA ALA A 223 -14.77 -5.93 2.71
C ALA A 223 -15.92 -5.44 1.82
N TYR A 224 -15.66 -4.47 0.95
CA TYR A 224 -16.63 -4.02 -0.04
C TYR A 224 -16.95 -5.12 -1.06
N LEU A 225 -15.93 -5.76 -1.64
CA LEU A 225 -16.09 -6.83 -2.63
C LEU A 225 -16.85 -8.03 -2.07
N ALA A 226 -16.53 -8.44 -0.84
CA ALA A 226 -17.22 -9.54 -0.18
C ALA A 226 -18.73 -9.26 -0.04
N ARG A 227 -19.11 -8.01 0.30
CA ARG A 227 -20.51 -7.59 0.37
C ARG A 227 -21.14 -7.45 -1.01
N SER A 228 -20.42 -6.88 -1.98
CA SER A 228 -20.96 -6.60 -3.31
C SER A 228 -21.17 -7.86 -4.14
N LEU A 229 -20.38 -8.91 -3.90
CA LEU A 229 -20.50 -10.23 -4.52
C LEU A 229 -21.41 -11.19 -3.76
N ALA A 230 -21.83 -10.85 -2.54
CA ALA A 230 -22.74 -11.67 -1.76
C ALA A 230 -24.03 -11.91 -2.55
N ASN A 231 -24.40 -13.19 -2.71
CA ASN A 231 -25.58 -13.64 -3.46
C ASN A 231 -25.61 -13.29 -4.96
N ARG A 232 -24.46 -12.90 -5.55
CA ARG A 232 -24.34 -12.62 -7.01
C ARG A 232 -23.53 -13.66 -7.77
N LEU A 233 -23.08 -14.70 -7.08
CA LEU A 233 -22.28 -15.79 -7.62
C LEU A 233 -23.18 -17.03 -7.79
N GLU A 234 -22.98 -17.77 -8.86
CA GLU A 234 -23.76 -18.94 -9.25
C GLU A 234 -23.25 -20.20 -8.55
N SER A 235 -21.93 -20.39 -8.51
CA SER A 235 -21.29 -21.62 -8.02
C SER A 235 -20.67 -21.45 -6.64
N HIS A 236 -20.24 -20.23 -6.30
CA HIS A 236 -19.55 -19.91 -5.05
C HIS A 236 -20.43 -19.12 -4.09
N ALA A 237 -20.20 -19.30 -2.78
CA ALA A 237 -20.72 -18.43 -1.74
C ALA A 237 -19.56 -17.76 -1.01
N ILE A 238 -19.63 -16.44 -0.82
CA ILE A 238 -18.61 -15.71 -0.06
C ILE A 238 -18.78 -16.01 1.43
N ALA A 239 -17.71 -16.50 2.06
CA ALA A 239 -17.64 -16.61 3.51
C ALA A 239 -17.72 -15.22 4.17
N ALA A 240 -18.26 -15.14 5.38
CA ALA A 240 -18.26 -13.89 6.14
C ALA A 240 -16.84 -13.34 6.27
N PHE A 241 -16.64 -12.08 5.86
CA PHE A 241 -15.35 -11.42 5.88
C PHE A 241 -15.39 -10.25 6.87
N VAL A 242 -14.43 -10.22 7.79
CA VAL A 242 -14.23 -9.13 8.74
C VAL A 242 -12.85 -8.54 8.49
N PRO A 243 -12.74 -7.27 8.04
CA PRO A 243 -11.45 -6.68 7.71
C PRO A 243 -10.58 -6.52 8.97
N ASP A 244 -9.33 -6.96 8.88
CA ASP A 244 -8.30 -6.68 9.88
C ASP A 244 -7.49 -5.46 9.43
N ARG A 245 -8.02 -4.26 9.69
CA ARG A 245 -7.38 -2.99 9.27
C ARG A 245 -6.07 -2.70 9.99
N HIS A 246 -5.90 -3.19 11.20
CA HIS A 246 -4.75 -2.87 12.04
C HIS A 246 -4.17 -4.10 12.75
N PRO A 247 -3.69 -5.12 12.02
CA PRO A 247 -3.14 -6.35 12.61
C PRO A 247 -1.99 -6.08 13.58
N TRP A 248 -1.27 -4.98 13.36
CA TRP A 248 -0.17 -4.52 14.22
C TRP A 248 -0.57 -4.14 15.64
N ARG A 249 -1.81 -3.66 15.85
CA ARG A 249 -2.30 -3.35 17.21
C ARG A 249 -2.33 -4.60 18.10
N ARG A 250 -2.63 -5.77 17.52
CA ARG A 250 -2.64 -7.04 18.24
C ARG A 250 -1.24 -7.55 18.53
N ARG A 251 -0.31 -7.36 17.59
CA ARG A 251 1.09 -7.79 17.75
C ARG A 251 1.78 -7.05 18.90
N ALA A 252 1.49 -5.76 19.08
CA ALA A 252 1.99 -4.99 20.21
C ALA A 252 1.53 -5.56 21.58
N ARG A 253 0.28 -6.02 21.68
CA ARG A 253 -0.23 -6.67 22.89
C ARG A 253 0.47 -8.00 23.20
N SER A 254 0.72 -8.81 22.17
CA SER A 254 1.36 -10.13 22.35
C SER A 254 2.84 -10.02 22.77
N ALA A 255 3.58 -9.05 22.23
CA ALA A 255 4.99 -8.83 22.61
C ALA A 255 5.12 -8.36 24.07
N ASN A 256 4.20 -7.52 24.53
CA ASN A 256 4.14 -7.07 25.92
C ASN A 256 3.74 -8.21 26.88
N SER A 257 2.87 -9.14 26.46
CA SER A 257 2.50 -10.29 27.29
C SER A 257 3.60 -11.34 27.42
N SER A 258 4.41 -11.58 26.38
CA SER A 258 5.53 -12.53 26.46
C SER A 258 6.66 -12.02 27.38
N GLN A 259 6.96 -10.71 27.35
CA GLN A 259 7.94 -10.13 28.27
C GLN A 259 7.50 -10.17 29.74
N ALA A 260 6.20 -10.11 30.01
CA ALA A 260 5.68 -10.21 31.38
C ALA A 260 5.79 -11.63 31.96
N VAL A 261 5.77 -12.66 31.12
CA VAL A 261 5.91 -14.07 31.55
C VAL A 261 7.38 -14.43 31.79
N ASP A 262 8.30 -13.90 30.98
CA ASP A 262 9.74 -14.17 31.13
C ASP A 262 10.41 -13.38 32.29
N MET A 263 9.77 -12.32 32.80
CA MET A 263 10.23 -11.55 33.96
C MET A 263 9.70 -12.10 35.31
N ALA A 264 8.93 -13.18 35.27
CA ALA A 264 8.32 -13.83 36.44
C ALA A 264 8.91 -15.23 36.74
N GLY A 265 10.04 -15.58 36.11
CA GLY A 265 10.77 -16.85 36.29
C GLY A 265 12.07 -16.69 37.06
#